data_AF-A0A511Z6C1-F1
#
_entry.id   AF-A0A511Z6C1-F1
#
_cell.length_a   1.000
_cell.length_b   1.000
_cell.length_c   1.000
_cell.angle_alpha   90.00
_cell.angle_beta   90.00
_cell.angle_gamma   90.00
#
_symmetry.space_group_name_H-M   'P 1'
#
loop_
_entity.id
_entity.type
_entity.pdbx_description
1 polymer ?
#
loop_
_entity_poly.entity_id
_entity_poly.type
_entity_poly.pdbx_seq_one_letter_code
_entity_poly.pdbx_strand_id
1 'polypeptide(L)' 'MRRLPFEPPTDFYHDEIKPIDEQLVELLKKRKDLSGGDPGFPSPSLIQEWSRKYDFYSDYLHAVFSLLMDDERFRPIP' A
#
# COMPACT_ATOMS: atom_id res chain seq x y z
N MET A 1 21.95 14.87 7.84
CA MET A 1 20.95 15.18 8.89
C MET A 1 20.65 13.90 9.66
N ARG A 2 20.71 13.89 10.99
CA ARG A 2 20.15 12.77 11.78
C ARG A 2 18.65 12.77 11.49
N ARG A 3 18.12 11.68 10.91
CA ARG A 3 16.68 11.48 10.87
C ARG A 3 16.25 11.31 12.33
N LEU A 4 15.47 12.25 12.86
CA LEU A 4 14.73 11.98 14.09
C LEU A 4 13.92 10.70 13.85
N PRO A 5 13.81 9.80 14.84
CA PRO A 5 12.94 8.64 14.71
C PRO A 5 11.54 9.16 14.37
N PHE A 6 10.95 8.60 13.31
CA PHE A 6 9.57 8.91 12.97
C PHE A 6 8.69 8.31 14.06
N GLU A 7 8.03 9.17 14.83
CA GLU A 7 6.99 8.76 15.77
C GLU A 7 5.65 8.88 15.04
N PRO A 8 5.00 7.75 14.70
CA PRO A 8 3.70 7.80 14.05
C PRO A 8 2.65 8.41 15.00
N PRO A 9 1.76 9.28 14.51
CA PRO A 9 0.69 9.85 15.32
C PRO A 9 -0.41 8.80 15.55
N THR A 10 -0.18 7.90 16.50
CA THR A 10 -1.09 6.78 16.81
C THR A 10 -2.32 7.21 17.62
N ASP A 11 -2.30 8.42 18.20
CA ASP A 11 -3.39 8.97 19.01
C ASP A 11 -4.72 9.15 18.25
N PHE A 12 -4.65 9.19 16.91
CA PHE A 12 -5.83 9.35 16.03
C PHE A 12 -6.26 8.04 15.37
N TYR A 13 -5.68 6.91 15.77
CA TYR A 13 -6.05 5.60 15.24
C TYR A 13 -7.38 5.15 15.85
N HIS A 14 -8.41 5.00 15.01
CA HIS A 14 -9.72 4.53 15.45
C HIS A 14 -9.76 3.01 15.47
N ASP A 15 -10.06 2.39 16.62
CA ASP A 15 -10.12 0.92 16.76
C ASP A 15 -11.07 0.24 15.74
N GLU A 16 -12.08 0.95 15.26
CA GLU A 16 -13.01 0.48 14.24
C GLU A 16 -12.35 0.17 12.88
N ILE A 17 -11.20 0.78 12.57
CA ILE A 17 -10.48 0.56 11.31
C ILE A 17 -9.54 -0.65 11.37
N LYS A 18 -9.20 -1.14 12.57
CA LYS A 18 -8.34 -2.30 12.78
C LYS A 18 -8.73 -3.53 11.95
N PRO A 19 -10.00 -3.99 11.93
CA PRO A 19 -10.37 -5.15 11.11
C PRO A 19 -10.23 -4.90 9.60
N ILE A 20 -10.29 -3.64 9.15
CA ILE A 20 -10.07 -3.27 7.75
C ILE A 20 -8.57 -3.33 7.44
N ASP A 21 -7.73 -2.80 8.32
CA ASP A 21 -6.28 -2.84 8.16
C ASP A 21 -5.74 -4.27 8.15
N GLU A 22 -6.27 -5.15 8.99
CA GLU A 22 -5.92 -6.58 8.97
C GLU A 22 -6.29 -7.22 7.62
N GLN A 23 -7.48 -6.94 7.09
CA GLN A 23 -7.87 -7.40 5.74
C GLN A 23 -6.98 -6.84 4.63
N LEU A 24 -6.52 -5.58 4.76
CA LEU A 24 -5.56 -5.00 3.82
C LEU A 24 -4.25 -5.78 3.85
N VAL A 25 -3.72 -6.12 5.04
CA VAL A 25 -2.51 -6.93 5.17
C VAL A 25 -2.68 -8.33 4.55
N GLU A 26 -3.82 -8.99 4.77
CA GLU A 26 -4.13 -10.27 4.14
C GLU A 26 -4.14 -10.18 2.61
N LEU A 27 -4.76 -9.13 2.05
CA LEU A 27 -4.80 -8.89 0.62
C LEU A 27 -3.42 -8.60 0.03
N LEU A 28 -2.57 -7.87 0.76
CA LEU A 28 -1.18 -7.64 0.37
C LEU A 28 -0.39 -8.95 0.31
N LYS A 29 -0.54 -9.81 1.31
CA LYS A 29 0.09 -11.15 1.31
C LYS A 29 -0.36 -11.98 0.11
N LYS A 30 -1.67 -12.01 -0.15
CA LYS A 30 -2.24 -12.74 -1.28
C LYS A 30 -1.71 -12.20 -2.62
N ARG A 31 -1.62 -10.87 -2.78
CA ARG A 31 -1.05 -10.25 -3.97
C ARG A 31 0.41 -10.68 -4.18
N LYS A 32 1.22 -10.64 -3.13
CA LYS A 32 2.64 -11.06 -3.18
C LYS A 32 2.79 -12.53 -3.58
N ASP A 33 1.94 -13.40 -3.05
CA ASP A 33 1.99 -14.84 -3.37
C ASP A 33 1.58 -15.12 -4.82
N LEU A 34 0.54 -14.44 -5.32
CA LEU A 34 0.07 -14.59 -6.69
C LEU A 34 1.04 -14.02 -7.73
N SER A 35 1.79 -12.98 -7.35
CA SER A 35 2.71 -12.31 -8.27
C SER A 35 4.05 -13.03 -8.44
N GLY A 36 4.38 -14.00 -7.57
CA GLY A 36 5.54 -14.87 -7.74
C GLY A 36 6.89 -14.14 -7.83
N GLY A 37 7.01 -12.96 -7.23
CA GLY A 37 8.19 -12.10 -7.31
C GLY A 37 8.15 -11.04 -8.43
N ASP A 38 7.10 -11.02 -9.26
CA ASP A 38 6.81 -9.96 -10.23
C ASP A 38 5.47 -9.27 -9.91
N PRO A 39 5.45 -8.36 -8.91
CA PRO A 39 4.23 -7.70 -8.43
C PRO A 39 3.49 -6.92 -9.52
N GLY A 40 4.17 -6.50 -10.59
CA GLY A 40 3.59 -5.70 -11.66
C GLY A 40 2.99 -4.37 -11.18
N PHE A 41 2.26 -3.73 -12.09
CA PHE A 41 1.62 -2.43 -11.85
C PHE A 41 0.29 -2.34 -12.64
N PRO A 42 -0.80 -1.81 -12.07
CA PRO A 42 -2.06 -1.67 -12.80
C PRO A 42 -1.95 -0.70 -13.98
N SER A 43 -2.67 -0.97 -15.07
CA SER A 43 -2.66 -0.07 -16.23
C SER A 43 -3.27 1.31 -15.89
N PRO A 44 -2.92 2.38 -16.62
CA PRO A 44 -3.54 3.70 -16.44
C PRO A 44 -5.07 3.67 -16.56
N SER A 45 -5.62 2.80 -17.42
CA SER A 45 -7.06 2.62 -17.57
C SER A 45 -7.71 2.04 -16.32
N LEU A 46 -7.11 1.02 -15.69
CA LEU A 46 -7.59 0.44 -14.44
C LEU A 46 -7.52 1.45 -13.29
N ILE A 47 -6.43 2.20 -13.20
CA ILE A 47 -6.29 3.25 -12.17
C ILE A 47 -7.38 4.30 -12.32
N GLN A 48 -7.66 4.77 -13.54
CA GLN A 48 -8.71 5.74 -13.78
C GLN A 48 -10.12 5.17 -13.50
N GLU A 49 -10.35 3.90 -13.82
CA GLU A 49 -11.60 3.22 -13.50
C GLU A 49 -11.83 3.15 -11.98
N TRP A 50 -10.85 2.65 -11.23
CA TRP A 50 -10.97 2.48 -9.78
C TRP A 50 -11.03 3.82 -9.04
N SER A 51 -10.26 4.82 -9.52
CA SER A 51 -10.32 6.21 -9.07
C SER A 51 -11.75 6.74 -9.09
N ARG A 52 -12.44 6.64 -10.23
CA ARG A 52 -13.84 7.05 -10.35
C ARG A 52 -14.80 6.19 -9.52
N LYS A 53 -14.58 4.88 -9.50
CA LYS A 53 -15.49 3.93 -8.85
C LYS A 53 -15.52 4.08 -7.33
N TYR A 54 -14.37 4.32 -6.72
CA TYR A 54 -14.20 4.38 -5.26
C TYR A 54 -13.91 5.79 -4.74
N ASP A 55 -14.06 6.80 -5.60
CA ASP A 55 -13.84 8.22 -5.26
C ASP A 55 -12.42 8.51 -4.72
N PHE A 56 -11.41 7.99 -5.41
CA PHE A 56 -10.00 8.28 -5.12
C PHE A 56 -9.38 9.18 -6.18
N TYR A 57 -8.37 9.96 -5.80
CA TYR A 57 -7.49 10.58 -6.78
C TYR A 57 -6.62 9.53 -7.47
N SER A 58 -6.48 9.62 -8.80
CA SER A 58 -5.65 8.68 -9.56
C SER A 58 -4.19 8.69 -9.10
N ASP A 59 -3.65 9.85 -8.74
CA ASP A 59 -2.27 9.99 -8.25
C ASP A 59 -2.07 9.29 -6.90
N TYR A 60 -3.11 9.27 -6.04
CA TYR A 60 -3.09 8.52 -4.80
C TYR A 60 -2.97 7.01 -5.07
N LEU A 61 -3.79 6.48 -5.97
CA LEU A 61 -3.72 5.06 -6.36
C LEU A 61 -2.37 4.73 -7.02
N HIS A 62 -1.84 5.61 -7.88
CA HIS A 62 -0.51 5.45 -8.44
C HIS A 62 0.57 5.33 -7.36
N ALA A 63 0.55 6.20 -6.35
CA ALA A 63 1.50 6.16 -5.25
C ALA A 63 1.38 4.86 -4.43
N VAL A 64 0.15 4.43 -4.10
CA VAL A 64 -0.10 3.16 -3.41
C VAL A 64 0.51 2.00 -4.20
N PHE A 65 0.15 1.84 -5.47
CA PHE A 65 0.67 0.72 -6.26
C PHE A 65 2.18 0.78 -6.50
N SER A 66 2.78 1.97 -6.46
CA SER A 66 4.24 2.14 -6.57
C SER A 66 4.96 1.56 -5.35
N LEU A 67 4.38 1.71 -4.16
CA LEU A 67 4.88 1.10 -2.92
C LEU A 67 4.73 -0.42 -2.94
N LEU A 68 3.64 -0.94 -3.53
CA LEU A 68 3.37 -2.37 -3.60
C LEU A 68 4.19 -3.10 -4.68
N MET A 69 4.88 -2.38 -5.56
CA MET A 69 5.66 -2.96 -6.65
C MET A 69 7.05 -3.43 -6.19
N ASP A 70 7.56 -2.99 -5.04
CA ASP A 70 8.89 -3.37 -4.58
C ASP A 70 8.97 -3.35 -3.05
N ASP A 71 8.26 -4.29 -2.40
CA ASP A 71 8.26 -4.43 -0.94
C ASP A 71 9.63 -4.90 -0.41
N GLU A 72 10.45 -5.49 -1.28
CA GLU A 72 11.78 -6.00 -0.97
C GLU A 72 12.77 -4.89 -0.58
N ARG A 73 12.54 -3.65 -1.05
CA ARG A 73 13.29 -2.46 -0.60
C ARG A 73 13.18 -2.18 0.90
N PHE A 74 12.16 -2.73 1.56
CA PHE A 74 11.96 -2.58 3.00
C PHE A 74 12.63 -3.70 3.82
N ARG A 75 13.31 -4.67 3.19
CA ARG A 75 14.10 -5.64 3.94
C ARG A 75 15.17 -4.91 4.78
N PRO A 76 15.33 -5.26 6.07
CA PRO A 76 16.43 -4.74 6.87
C PRO A 76 17.77 -5.03 6.20
N ILE A 77 18.66 -4.05 6.21
CA ILE A 77 20.06 -4.30 5.85
C ILE A 77 20.67 -5.14 6.98
N PRO A 78 21.37 -6.26 6.67
CA PRO A 78 22.03 -7.09 7.67
C PRO A 78 23.06 -6.33 8.53
#